data_AF-A0AA43EJN4-F1
#
_entry.id   AF-A0AA43EJN4-F1
#
_cell.length_a   1.000
_cell.length_b   1.000
_cell.length_c   1.000
_cell.angle_alpha   90.00
_cell.angle_beta   90.00
_cell.angle_gamma   90.00
#
_symmetry.space_group_name_H-M   'P 1'
#
loop_
_entity.id
_entity.type
_entity.pdbx_description
1 polymer ?
#
loop_
_entity_poly.entity_id
_entity_poly.type
_entity_poly.pdbx_seq_one_letter_code
_entity_poly.pdbx_strand_id
1 'polypeptide(L)'
;MNVKKSTVIFGHAVVGWALCGAVVWVGNAVVDMEIALLAHAMAVPLIFAGVAWNYHKQFGYTTPTQTACLFLAVVVLLDIFLVALLIERSFAMFQSIVGTWIPFALIFAATYLTGRVLQSPNRADVKRITGGR
;
A
#
# COMPACT_ATOMS: atom_id res chain seq x y z
N MET A 1 -19.69 0.80 -9.29
CA MET A 1 -18.85 1.79 -8.58
C MET A 1 -18.82 3.07 -9.39
N ASN A 2 -18.98 4.25 -8.77
CA ASN A 2 -18.96 5.53 -9.51
C ASN A 2 -17.53 5.84 -9.95
N VAL A 3 -17.34 6.35 -11.18
CA VAL A 3 -16.03 6.73 -11.75
C VAL A 3 -15.20 7.56 -10.77
N LYS A 4 -15.80 8.56 -10.11
CA LYS A 4 -15.11 9.40 -9.14
C LYS A 4 -14.50 8.60 -7.98
N LYS A 5 -15.25 7.60 -7.46
CA LYS A 5 -14.78 6.74 -6.37
C LYS A 5 -13.64 5.84 -6.82
N SER A 6 -13.77 5.24 -8.00
CA SER A 6 -12.72 4.42 -8.60
C SER A 6 -11.42 5.22 -8.77
N THR A 7 -11.50 6.43 -9.33
CA THR A 7 -10.34 7.31 -9.52
C THR A 7 -9.64 7.61 -8.20
N VAL A 8 -10.38 7.89 -7.13
CA VAL A 8 -9.78 8.14 -5.81
C VAL A 8 -9.05 6.89 -5.28
N ILE A 9 -9.67 5.71 -5.37
CA ILE A 9 -9.08 4.46 -4.89
C ILE A 9 -7.78 4.15 -5.65
N PHE A 10 -7.85 4.13 -6.98
CA PHE A 10 -6.69 3.82 -7.81
C PHE A 10 -5.61 4.90 -7.73
N GLY A 11 -6.00 6.17 -7.62
CA GLY A 11 -5.05 7.27 -7.45
C GLY A 11 -4.21 7.13 -6.17
N HIS A 12 -4.80 6.74 -5.05
CA HIS A 12 -4.03 6.49 -3.82
C HIS A 12 -3.06 5.32 -3.97
N ALA A 13 -3.50 4.22 -4.60
CA ALA A 13 -2.63 3.08 -4.85
C ALA A 13 -1.43 3.44 -5.74
N VAL A 14 -1.67 4.22 -6.81
CA VAL A 14 -0.62 4.73 -7.71
C VAL A 14 0.35 5.66 -6.97
N VAL A 15 -0.15 6.53 -6.09
CA VAL A 15 0.71 7.41 -5.27
C VAL A 15 1.60 6.57 -4.35
N GLY A 16 1.04 5.57 -3.66
CA GLY A 16 1.83 4.66 -2.82
C GLY A 16 2.91 3.92 -3.62
N TRP A 17 2.56 3.40 -4.80
CA TRP A 17 3.50 2.78 -5.72
C TRP A 17 4.62 3.74 -6.18
N ALA A 18 4.28 4.97 -6.56
CA ALA A 18 5.25 5.95 -7.03
C ALA A 18 6.25 6.35 -5.93
N LEU A 19 5.78 6.50 -4.69
CA LEU A 19 6.63 6.75 -3.52
C LEU A 19 7.58 5.57 -3.26
N CYS A 20 7.07 4.34 -3.40
CA CYS A 20 7.87 3.13 -3.33
C CYS A 20 9.00 3.10 -4.38
N GLY A 21 8.68 3.39 -5.64
CA GLY A 21 9.65 3.50 -6.72
C GLY A 21 10.68 4.61 -6.47
N ALA A 22 10.25 5.75 -5.92
CA ALA A 22 11.16 6.84 -5.54
C ALA A 22 12.18 6.41 -4.48
N VAL A 23 11.78 5.61 -3.49
CA VAL A 23 12.71 5.09 -2.46
C VAL A 23 13.78 4.20 -3.10
N VAL A 24 13.41 3.29 -4.00
CA VAL A 24 14.38 2.40 -4.68
C VAL A 24 15.27 3.20 -5.61
N TRP A 25 14.70 4.11 -6.40
CA TRP A 25 15.46 4.91 -7.37
C TRP A 25 16.48 5.83 -6.69
N VAL A 26 16.05 6.58 -5.66
CA VAL A 26 16.96 7.42 -4.87
C VAL A 26 17.97 6.56 -4.12
N GLY A 27 17.51 5.47 -3.47
CA GLY A 27 18.37 4.57 -2.72
C GLY A 27 19.50 4.01 -3.58
N ASN A 28 19.18 3.51 -4.77
CA ASN A 28 20.17 2.96 -5.69
C ASN A 28 21.13 4.01 -6.28
N ALA A 29 20.81 5.30 -6.15
CA ALA A 29 21.71 6.39 -6.56
C ALA A 29 22.76 6.73 -5.48
N VAL A 30 22.55 6.32 -4.22
CA VAL A 30 23.37 6.72 -3.07
C VAL A 30 23.96 5.56 -2.29
N VAL A 31 23.37 4.37 -2.37
CA VAL A 31 23.83 3.14 -1.71
C VAL A 31 23.70 1.94 -2.65
N ASP A 32 24.30 0.81 -2.26
CA ASP A 32 24.19 -0.44 -2.99
C ASP A 32 22.75 -0.95 -3.07
N MET A 33 22.44 -1.69 -4.15
CA MET A 33 21.10 -2.21 -4.44
C MET A 33 20.50 -3.01 -3.28
N GLU A 34 21.30 -3.84 -2.60
CA GLU A 34 20.82 -4.63 -1.45
C GLU A 34 20.34 -3.74 -0.30
N ILE A 35 21.09 -2.68 0.03
CA ILE A 35 20.72 -1.71 1.05
C ILE A 35 19.51 -0.89 0.61
N ALA A 36 19.44 -0.50 -0.67
CA ALA A 36 18.27 0.18 -1.23
C ALA A 36 17.00 -0.67 -1.11
N LEU A 37 17.07 -1.97 -1.37
CA LEU A 37 15.95 -2.90 -1.24
C LEU A 37 15.53 -3.11 0.23
N LEU A 38 16.48 -3.19 1.15
CA LEU A 38 16.18 -3.24 2.58
C LEU A 38 15.49 -1.95 3.07
N ALA A 39 16.02 -0.78 2.66
CA ALA A 39 15.41 0.51 2.96
C ALA A 39 13.99 0.60 2.37
N HIS A 40 13.80 0.13 1.14
CA HIS A 40 12.50 0.03 0.51
C HIS A 40 11.54 -0.86 1.28
N ALA A 41 11.94 -2.08 1.66
CA ALA A 41 11.11 -3.00 2.43
C ALA A 41 10.64 -2.39 3.76
N MET A 42 11.46 -1.57 4.42
CA MET A 42 11.08 -0.83 5.63
C MET A 42 10.18 0.38 5.34
N ALA A 43 10.39 1.07 4.22
CA ALA A 43 9.61 2.25 3.84
C ALA A 43 8.19 1.90 3.41
N VAL A 44 8.02 0.79 2.68
CA VAL A 44 6.74 0.29 2.15
C VAL A 44 5.60 0.30 3.17
N PRO A 45 5.71 -0.34 4.36
CA PRO A 45 4.62 -0.35 5.33
C PRO A 45 4.28 1.04 5.86
N LEU A 46 5.27 1.95 5.98
CA LEU A 46 5.03 3.32 6.44
C LEU A 46 4.29 4.15 5.37
N ILE A 47 4.73 4.03 4.11
CA ILE A 47 4.09 4.68 2.96
C ILE A 47 2.63 4.22 2.85
N PHE A 48 2.40 2.91 2.82
CA PHE A 48 1.07 2.36 2.61
C PHE A 48 0.16 2.54 3.84
N ALA A 49 0.69 2.55 5.05
CA ALA A 49 -0.07 2.96 6.23
C ALA A 49 -0.52 4.43 6.12
N GLY A 50 0.38 5.35 5.75
CA GLY A 50 0.05 6.77 5.59
C GLY A 50 -0.99 7.02 4.48
N VAL A 51 -0.83 6.36 3.34
CA VAL A 51 -1.76 6.45 2.20
C VAL A 51 -3.12 5.85 2.56
N ALA A 52 -3.14 4.66 3.18
CA ALA A 52 -4.38 4.01 3.63
C ALA A 52 -5.08 4.83 4.71
N TRP A 53 -4.32 5.46 5.61
CA TRP A 53 -4.85 6.33 6.64
C TRP A 53 -5.56 7.54 6.03
N ASN A 54 -4.90 8.24 5.10
CA ASN A 54 -5.51 9.35 4.37
C ASN A 54 -6.78 8.91 3.64
N TYR A 55 -6.71 7.79 2.93
CA TYR A 55 -7.84 7.24 2.18
C TYR A 55 -9.04 6.90 3.09
N HIS A 56 -8.83 6.17 4.18
CA HIS A 56 -9.90 5.77 5.08
C HIS A 56 -10.47 6.93 5.89
N LYS A 57 -9.64 7.89 6.30
CA LYS A 57 -10.08 9.06 7.06
C LYS A 57 -10.92 10.02 6.22
N GLN A 58 -10.58 10.21 4.94
CA GLN A 58 -11.25 11.20 4.08
C GLN A 58 -12.38 10.61 3.24
N PHE A 59 -12.24 9.37 2.77
CA PHE A 59 -13.14 8.80 1.76
C PHE A 59 -13.84 7.53 2.24
N GLY A 60 -13.08 6.55 2.72
CA GLY A 60 -13.63 5.32 3.33
C GLY A 60 -14.60 4.53 2.45
N TYR A 61 -14.41 4.50 1.12
CA TYR A 61 -15.37 3.87 0.20
C TYR A 61 -15.36 2.34 0.19
N THR A 62 -14.35 1.71 0.79
CA THR A 62 -14.13 0.26 0.76
C THR A 62 -13.82 -0.29 2.15
N THR A 63 -14.09 -1.58 2.35
CA THR A 63 -13.68 -2.28 3.57
C THR A 63 -12.14 -2.39 3.64
N PRO A 64 -11.54 -2.66 4.81
CA PRO A 64 -10.09 -2.73 4.95
C PRO A 64 -9.48 -3.81 4.05
N THR A 65 -10.13 -4.97 3.97
CA THR A 65 -9.72 -6.08 3.09
C THR A 65 -9.80 -5.69 1.62
N GLN A 66 -10.90 -5.06 1.19
CA GLN A 66 -11.03 -4.59 -0.19
C GLN A 66 -9.93 -3.59 -0.56
N THR A 67 -9.64 -2.65 0.34
CA THR A 67 -8.59 -1.64 0.14
C THR A 67 -7.22 -2.30 0.00
N ALA A 68 -6.88 -3.22 0.91
CA ALA A 68 -5.62 -3.96 0.86
C ALA A 68 -5.46 -4.77 -0.42
N CYS A 69 -6.50 -5.50 -0.86
CA CYS A 69 -6.47 -6.24 -2.12
C CYS A 69 -6.32 -5.32 -3.33
N LEU A 70 -7.07 -4.21 -3.39
CA LEU A 70 -7.03 -3.28 -4.52
C LEU A 70 -5.68 -2.58 -4.62
N PHE A 71 -5.14 -2.10 -3.50
CA PHE A 71 -3.84 -1.42 -3.48
C PHE A 71 -2.73 -2.38 -3.89
N LEU A 72 -2.70 -3.59 -3.32
CA LEU A 72 -1.74 -4.61 -3.69
C LEU A 72 -1.85 -4.99 -5.17
N ALA A 73 -3.07 -5.20 -5.68
CA ALA A 73 -3.27 -5.57 -7.08
C ALA A 73 -2.74 -4.48 -8.02
N VAL A 74 -2.99 -3.20 -7.73
CA VAL A 74 -2.47 -2.08 -8.51
C VAL A 74 -0.94 -2.07 -8.50
N VAL A 75 -0.33 -2.20 -7.33
CA VAL A 75 1.14 -2.22 -7.20
C VAL A 75 1.74 -3.36 -8.02
N VAL A 76 1.22 -4.58 -7.87
CA VAL A 76 1.69 -5.75 -8.64
C VAL A 76 1.53 -5.53 -10.14
N LEU A 77 0.41 -4.96 -10.59
CA LEU A 77 0.20 -4.67 -12.01
C LEU A 77 1.20 -3.63 -12.51
N LEU A 78 1.44 -2.55 -11.77
CA LEU A 78 2.39 -1.52 -12.17
C LEU A 78 3.83 -2.06 -12.18
N ASP A 79 4.20 -2.90 -11.22
CA ASP A 79 5.51 -3.55 -11.18
C ASP A 79 5.70 -4.50 -12.36
N ILE A 80 4.68 -5.28 -12.74
CA ILE A 80 4.76 -6.15 -13.91
C ILE A 80 4.87 -5.32 -15.20
N PHE A 81 3.94 -4.38 -15.43
CA PHE A 81 3.80 -3.73 -16.73
C PHE A 81 4.77 -2.56 -16.92
N LEU A 82 5.01 -1.76 -15.89
CA LEU A 82 5.89 -0.61 -15.99
C LEU A 82 7.32 -0.97 -15.61
N VAL A 83 7.53 -1.61 -14.46
CA VAL A 83 8.90 -1.88 -13.99
C VAL A 83 9.51 -3.03 -14.78
N ALA A 84 8.93 -4.23 -14.73
CA ALA A 84 9.52 -5.42 -15.31
C ALA A 84 9.50 -5.43 -16.84
N LEU A 85 8.39 -5.07 -17.48
CA LEU A 85 8.29 -5.12 -18.94
C LEU A 85 8.89 -3.90 -19.63
N LEU A 86 8.66 -2.69 -19.12
CA LEU A 86 9.03 -1.46 -19.82
C LEU A 86 10.41 -0.92 -19.39
N ILE A 87 10.70 -0.88 -18.09
CA ILE A 87 11.93 -0.28 -17.55
C ILE A 87 13.08 -1.30 -17.55
N GLU A 88 12.97 -2.36 -16.75
CA GLU A 88 14.01 -3.37 -16.54
C GLU A 88 14.10 -4.40 -17.68
N ARG A 89 13.00 -4.56 -18.44
CA ARG A 89 12.85 -5.57 -19.50
C ARG A 89 13.19 -6.99 -19.03
N SER A 90 12.91 -7.28 -17.77
CA SER A 90 13.25 -8.52 -17.08
C SER A 90 12.32 -8.77 -15.90
N PHE A 91 11.98 -10.03 -15.64
CA PHE A 91 11.21 -10.46 -14.47
C PHE A 91 12.11 -10.82 -13.26
N ALA A 92 13.40 -10.51 -13.31
CA ALA A 92 14.36 -10.86 -12.25
C ALA A 92 13.94 -10.33 -10.86
N MET A 93 13.30 -9.16 -10.77
CA MET A 93 12.83 -8.62 -9.49
C MET A 93 11.88 -9.57 -8.75
N PHE A 94 11.06 -10.34 -9.46
CA PHE A 94 10.10 -11.29 -8.86
C PHE A 94 10.77 -12.53 -8.26
N GLN A 95 12.06 -12.76 -8.55
CA GLN A 95 12.85 -13.81 -7.91
C GLN A 95 13.35 -13.38 -6.51
N SER A 96 13.31 -12.09 -6.20
CA SER A 96 13.77 -11.56 -4.91
C SER A 96 12.66 -11.62 -3.86
N ILE A 97 12.88 -12.42 -2.82
CA ILE A 97 11.97 -12.49 -1.65
C ILE A 97 11.97 -11.15 -0.92
N VAL A 98 13.15 -10.55 -0.71
CA VAL A 98 13.32 -9.29 0.03
C VAL A 98 12.84 -8.09 -0.77
N GLY A 99 13.09 -8.06 -2.07
CA GLY A 99 12.77 -6.92 -2.92
C GLY A 99 11.32 -6.86 -3.40
N THR A 100 10.59 -7.97 -3.35
CA THR A 100 9.24 -8.05 -3.96
C THR A 100 8.20 -8.69 -3.04
N TRP A 101 8.44 -9.93 -2.61
CA TRP A 101 7.42 -10.69 -1.89
C TRP A 101 7.16 -10.17 -0.46
N ILE A 102 8.23 -9.80 0.25
CA ILE A 102 8.11 -9.17 1.57
C ILE A 102 7.39 -7.80 1.45
N PRO A 103 7.81 -6.88 0.56
CA PRO A 103 7.07 -5.66 0.30
C PRO A 103 5.59 -5.88 0.00
N PHE A 104 5.23 -6.84 -0.87
CA PHE A 104 3.83 -7.13 -1.18
C PHE A 104 3.02 -7.56 0.05
N ALA A 105 3.57 -8.45 0.87
CA ALA A 105 2.94 -8.85 2.13
C ALA A 105 2.79 -7.66 3.09
N LEU A 106 3.81 -6.79 3.17
CA LEU A 106 3.79 -5.61 4.02
C LEU A 106 2.78 -4.55 3.55
N ILE A 107 2.63 -4.35 2.23
CA ILE A 107 1.58 -3.48 1.65
C ILE A 107 0.20 -3.94 2.11
N PHE A 108 -0.06 -5.24 1.96
CA PHE A 108 -1.34 -5.82 2.36
C PHE A 108 -1.57 -5.64 3.86
N ALA A 109 -0.61 -6.05 4.69
CA ALA A 109 -0.71 -5.98 6.14
C ALA A 109 -0.89 -4.55 6.63
N ALA A 110 -0.05 -3.60 6.18
CA ALA A 110 -0.11 -2.20 6.59
C ALA A 110 -1.45 -1.55 6.19
N THR A 111 -1.90 -1.78 4.96
CA THR A 111 -3.18 -1.24 4.46
C THR A 111 -4.37 -1.82 5.23
N TYR A 112 -4.37 -3.15 5.43
CA TYR A 112 -5.43 -3.85 6.16
C TYR A 112 -5.52 -3.40 7.61
N LEU A 113 -4.39 -3.39 8.33
CA LEU A 113 -4.35 -2.99 9.74
C LEU A 113 -4.78 -1.53 9.92
N THR A 114 -4.32 -0.64 9.03
CA THR A 114 -4.73 0.78 9.07
C THR A 114 -6.24 0.94 8.91
N GLY A 115 -6.83 0.25 7.93
CA GLY A 115 -8.28 0.26 7.74
C GLY A 115 -9.04 -0.33 8.93
N ARG A 116 -8.53 -1.40 9.55
CA ARG A 116 -9.14 -2.01 10.75
C ARG A 116 -9.13 -1.07 11.93
N VAL A 117 -8.03 -0.34 12.15
CA VAL A 117 -7.91 0.64 13.23
C VAL A 117 -8.91 1.79 13.03
N LEU A 118 -9.02 2.33 11.81
CA LEU A 118 -9.89 3.48 11.52
C LEU A 118 -11.37 3.15 11.39
N GLN A 119 -11.73 1.92 11.00
CA GLN A 119 -13.13 1.48 10.87
C GLN A 119 -13.64 0.73 12.10
N SER A 120 -12.81 0.55 13.14
CA SER A 120 -13.28 -0.04 14.40
C SER A 120 -14.31 0.89 15.04
N PRO A 121 -15.49 0.39 15.43
CA PRO A 121 -16.47 1.18 16.15
C PRO A 121 -15.81 1.81 17.37
N ASN A 122 -15.95 3.13 17.53
CA ASN A 122 -15.37 3.80 18.68
C ASN A 122 -15.98 3.18 19.95
N ARG A 123 -15.16 2.79 20.92
CA ARG A 123 -15.63 2.09 22.14
C ARG A 123 -16.68 2.92 22.90
N ALA A 124 -16.67 4.25 22.69
CA ALA A 124 -17.68 5.18 23.17
C ALA A 124 -19.04 5.05 22.46
N ASP A 125 -19.07 4.78 21.15
CA ASP A 125 -20.32 4.55 20.39
C ASP A 125 -20.95 3.20 20.77
N VAL A 126 -20.13 2.17 21.01
CA VAL A 126 -20.64 0.87 21.49
C VAL A 126 -21.35 1.03 22.83
N LYS A 127 -20.77 1.76 23.79
CA LYS A 127 -21.42 2.05 25.08
C LYS A 127 -22.77 2.77 24.92
N ARG A 128 -22.88 3.67 23.94
CA ARG A 128 -24.10 4.43 23.64
C ARG A 128 -25.19 3.56 23.01
N ILE A 129 -24.81 2.60 22.17
CA ILE A 129 -25.72 1.69 21.48
C ILE A 129 -26.19 0.54 22.39
N THR A 130 -25.34 0.03 23.28
CA THR A 130 -25.69 -1.07 24.18
C THR A 130 -26.38 -0.64 25.47
N GLY A 131 -26.79 0.64 25.60
CA GLY A 131 -27.52 1.13 26.76
C GLY A 131 -26.78 0.93 28.09
N GLY A 132 -25.45 1.05 28.07
CA GLY A 132 -24.65 0.90 29.29
C GLY A 132 -24.89 2.07 30.24
N ARG A 133 -25.63 1.80 31.34
CA ARG A 133 -25.62 2.65 32.54
C ARG A 133 -24.19 2.83 33.05
#